data_AF-A0A5N5ZHY1-F1
#
_entry.id   AF-A0A5N5ZHY1-F1
#
_cell.length_a   1.000
_cell.length_b   1.000
_cell.length_c   1.000
_cell.angle_alpha   90.00
_cell.angle_beta   90.00
_cell.angle_gamma   90.00
#
_symmetry.space_group_name_H-M   'P 1'
#
loop_
_entity.id
_entity.type
_entity.pdbx_description
1 polymer ?
#
loop_
_entity_poly.entity_id
_entity_poly.type
_entity_poly.pdbx_seq_one_letter_code
_entity_poly.pdbx_strand_id
1 'polypeptide(L)'
;MGVYNLFSRENLSNLNPPSAGIIKEILYDIATPVFEKLNLEATENPYVWMSDFNEEGIRKIIQFSYRGTVGHFRIGTNFDFMPVVNSKQKIVFHKKQCHLFDDAQTIVGSKKSISLWHQKSFIKSLQKLVHKRIHKIEAYLANASTITQNISIANKQLQHPDEMYQIHNPALKYVLSFLYAKLGEEDKALALMKEHLTQTQHTPKEIIDYLKKV
;
A
#
# COMPACT_ATOMS: atom_id res chain seq x y z
N MET A 1 20.07 -16.33 24.35
CA MET A 1 21.10 -15.50 23.70
C MET A 1 20.48 -14.15 23.36
N GLY A 2 20.92 -13.09 24.05
CA GLY A 2 20.27 -11.79 24.06
C GLY A 2 20.48 -10.99 22.76
N VAL A 3 19.48 -10.17 22.44
CA VAL A 3 19.39 -9.26 21.29
C VAL A 3 20.51 -8.20 21.27
N TYR A 4 21.31 -8.12 22.33
CA TYR A 4 22.40 -7.16 22.51
C TYR A 4 23.65 -7.38 21.65
N ASN A 5 23.73 -8.47 20.87
CA ASN A 5 24.91 -8.78 20.06
C ASN A 5 24.79 -8.41 18.56
N LEU A 6 23.65 -7.89 18.10
CA LEU A 6 23.48 -7.43 16.72
C LEU A 6 24.07 -6.04 16.43
N PHE A 7 24.39 -5.27 17.49
CA PHE A 7 24.89 -3.90 17.40
C PHE A 7 26.28 -3.72 18.04
N SER A 8 27.10 -4.77 18.08
CA SER A 8 28.52 -4.57 18.39
C SER A 8 29.12 -3.60 17.35
N ARG A 9 29.99 -2.68 17.80
CA ARG A 9 30.68 -1.69 16.93
C ARG A 9 31.37 -2.34 15.72
N GLU A 10 31.77 -3.60 15.84
CA GLU A 10 32.40 -4.42 14.79
C GLU A 10 31.41 -4.93 13.71
N ASN A 11 30.11 -5.05 14.00
CA ASN A 11 29.11 -5.44 13.00
C ASN A 11 28.59 -4.25 12.18
N LEU A 12 28.70 -3.03 12.73
CA LEU A 12 28.31 -1.78 12.05
C LEU A 12 29.33 -1.32 11.00
N SER A 13 30.62 -1.65 11.17
CA SER A 13 31.68 -1.29 10.22
C SER A 13 31.56 -1.98 8.85
N ASN A 14 30.83 -3.09 8.78
CA ASN A 14 30.56 -3.83 7.55
C ASN A 14 29.21 -3.48 6.91
N LEU A 15 28.42 -2.57 7.50
CA LEU A 15 27.16 -2.15 6.91
C LEU A 15 27.42 -1.27 5.68
N ASN A 16 26.93 -1.69 4.51
CA ASN A 16 27.10 -0.93 3.28
C ASN A 16 25.78 -0.92 2.48
N PRO A 17 24.80 -0.12 2.92
CA PRO A 17 23.49 -0.11 2.29
C PRO A 17 23.60 0.54 0.90
N PRO A 18 22.87 0.03 -0.11
CA PRO A 18 22.89 0.63 -1.43
C PRO A 18 22.38 2.08 -1.37
N SER A 19 22.99 2.96 -2.17
CA SER A 19 22.52 4.34 -2.31
C SER A 19 21.13 4.38 -2.96
N ALA A 20 20.41 5.50 -2.83
CA ALA A 20 19.09 5.65 -3.46
C ALA A 20 19.12 5.43 -4.98
N GLY A 21 20.19 5.88 -5.66
CA GLY A 21 20.38 5.65 -7.10
C GLY A 21 20.51 4.16 -7.43
N ILE A 22 21.35 3.45 -6.68
CA ILE A 22 21.55 2.00 -6.84
C ILE A 22 20.26 1.22 -6.51
N ILE A 23 19.50 1.67 -5.50
CA ILE A 23 18.19 1.07 -5.18
C ILE A 23 17.25 1.21 -6.38
N LYS A 24 17.15 2.41 -6.96
CA LYS A 24 16.33 2.68 -8.15
C LYS A 24 16.74 1.78 -9.32
N GLU A 25 18.03 1.71 -9.65
CA GLU A 25 18.54 0.88 -10.74
C GLU A 25 18.17 -0.59 -10.54
N ILE A 26 18.40 -1.14 -9.35
CA ILE A 26 18.07 -2.53 -9.05
C ILE A 26 16.56 -2.81 -9.10
N LEU A 27 15.72 -1.87 -8.63
CA LEU A 27 14.27 -2.00 -8.76
C LEU A 27 13.84 -1.97 -10.22
N TYR A 28 14.44 -1.10 -11.03
CA TYR A 28 14.18 -1.03 -12.45
C TYR A 28 14.57 -2.34 -13.14
N ASP A 29 15.77 -2.86 -12.89
CA ASP A 29 16.26 -4.07 -13.55
C ASP A 29 15.53 -5.36 -13.12
N ILE A 30 15.11 -5.44 -11.86
CA ILE A 30 14.59 -6.69 -11.27
C ILE A 30 13.07 -6.68 -11.12
N ALA A 31 12.50 -5.60 -10.56
CA ALA A 31 11.09 -5.57 -10.20
C ALA A 31 10.21 -5.11 -11.36
N THR A 32 10.65 -4.10 -12.13
CA THR A 32 9.84 -3.50 -13.19
C THR A 32 9.42 -4.50 -14.28
N PRO A 33 10.30 -5.34 -14.86
CA PRO A 33 9.90 -6.32 -15.87
C PRO A 33 8.90 -7.36 -15.37
N VAL A 34 8.86 -7.60 -14.06
CA VAL A 34 7.90 -8.50 -13.43
C VAL A 34 6.55 -7.81 -13.27
N PHE A 35 6.54 -6.55 -12.83
CA PHE A 35 5.31 -5.78 -12.63
C PHE A 35 4.66 -5.38 -13.94
N GLU A 36 5.43 -5.10 -14.99
CA GLU A 36 4.91 -4.84 -16.34
C GLU A 36 4.12 -6.05 -16.89
N LYS A 37 4.57 -7.28 -16.60
CA LYS A 37 3.81 -8.50 -16.93
C LYS A 37 2.48 -8.62 -16.19
N LEU A 38 2.29 -7.85 -15.12
CA LEU A 38 1.02 -7.72 -14.39
C LEU A 38 0.20 -6.51 -14.85
N ASN A 39 0.57 -5.87 -15.97
CA ASN A 39 0.00 -4.61 -16.48
C ASN A 39 0.15 -3.45 -15.48
N LEU A 40 1.29 -3.37 -14.82
CA LEU A 40 1.65 -2.25 -13.93
C LEU A 40 2.87 -1.52 -14.51
N GLU A 41 2.68 -0.27 -14.90
CA GLU A 41 3.72 0.56 -15.47
C GLU A 41 4.48 1.34 -14.41
N ALA A 42 5.79 1.49 -14.58
CA ALA A 42 6.59 2.36 -13.73
C ALA A 42 6.19 3.82 -13.93
N THR A 43 6.12 4.60 -12.84
CA THR A 43 5.73 6.00 -12.90
C THR A 43 6.96 6.91 -12.89
N GLU A 44 6.75 8.23 -12.95
CA GLU A 44 7.86 9.18 -12.75
C GLU A 44 8.49 9.07 -11.35
N ASN A 45 7.76 8.52 -10.39
CA ASN A 45 8.32 8.09 -9.11
C ASN A 45 8.87 6.66 -9.26
N PRO A 46 10.19 6.46 -9.14
CA PRO A 46 10.84 5.16 -9.39
C PRO A 46 10.46 4.06 -8.38
N TYR A 47 9.68 4.40 -7.37
CA TYR A 47 9.23 3.47 -6.33
C TYR A 47 7.75 3.12 -6.48
N VAL A 48 7.08 3.51 -7.57
CA VAL A 48 5.65 3.28 -7.76
C VAL A 48 5.39 2.67 -9.14
N TRP A 49 4.56 1.63 -9.15
CA TRP A 49 4.05 1.00 -10.37
C TRP A 49 2.53 0.98 -10.30
N MET A 50 1.85 1.29 -11.39
CA MET A 50 0.40 1.43 -11.41
C MET A 50 -0.22 0.91 -12.70
N SER A 51 -1.43 0.37 -12.61
CA SER A 51 -2.29 0.19 -13.78
C SER A 51 -3.04 1.49 -14.10
N ASP A 52 -3.70 1.50 -15.25
CA ASP A 52 -4.82 2.40 -15.51
C ASP A 52 -6.00 2.11 -14.57
N PHE A 53 -6.92 3.07 -14.49
CA PHE A 53 -8.21 2.87 -13.85
C PHE A 53 -9.09 1.99 -14.73
N ASN A 54 -9.77 1.02 -14.12
CA ASN A 54 -10.82 0.24 -14.78
C ASN A 54 -12.15 1.01 -14.80
N GLU A 55 -13.19 0.38 -15.34
CA GLU A 55 -14.54 0.96 -15.47
C GLU A 55 -15.19 1.34 -14.13
N GLU A 56 -14.79 0.70 -13.02
CA GLU A 56 -15.27 1.01 -11.67
C GLU A 56 -14.44 2.12 -10.99
N GLY A 57 -13.47 2.71 -11.68
CA GLY A 57 -12.59 3.75 -11.12
C GLY A 57 -11.51 3.20 -10.20
N ILE A 58 -11.13 1.92 -10.36
CA ILE A 58 -10.12 1.23 -9.55
C ILE A 58 -8.83 1.07 -10.34
N ARG A 59 -7.70 1.49 -9.77
CA ARG A 59 -6.37 1.15 -10.29
C ARG A 59 -5.60 0.33 -9.28
N LYS A 60 -4.76 -0.57 -9.77
CA LYS A 60 -3.83 -1.36 -8.98
C LYS A 60 -2.53 -0.59 -8.79
N ILE A 61 -1.96 -0.62 -7.60
CA ILE A 61 -0.73 0.07 -7.26
C ILE A 61 0.20 -0.86 -6.47
N ILE A 62 1.48 -0.85 -6.84
CA ILE A 62 2.58 -1.36 -6.02
C ILE A 62 3.50 -0.19 -5.66
N GLN A 63 3.81 -0.02 -4.37
CA GLN A 63 4.70 1.04 -3.89
C GLN A 63 5.84 0.44 -3.07
N PHE A 64 7.08 0.71 -3.46
CA PHE A 64 8.24 0.43 -2.64
C PHE A 64 8.50 1.57 -1.66
N SER A 65 8.86 1.24 -0.43
CA SER A 65 9.37 2.19 0.55
C SER A 65 10.46 1.53 1.38
N TYR A 66 11.36 2.33 1.94
CA TYR A 66 12.41 1.80 2.79
C TYR A 66 12.79 2.78 3.89
N ARG A 67 13.25 2.24 5.02
CA ARG A 67 13.79 3.00 6.14
C ARG A 67 15.00 2.27 6.69
N GLY A 68 16.16 2.93 6.65
CA GLY A 68 17.43 2.30 7.01
C GLY A 68 17.72 1.09 6.13
N THR A 69 17.92 -0.08 6.75
CA THR A 69 18.34 -1.32 6.09
C THR A 69 17.18 -2.24 5.73
N VAL A 70 15.95 -1.72 5.72
CA VAL A 70 14.73 -2.51 5.54
C VAL A 70 13.83 -1.84 4.49
N GLY A 71 13.42 -2.63 3.50
CA GLY A 71 12.49 -2.26 2.43
C GLY A 71 11.19 -3.06 2.47
N HIS A 72 10.12 -2.43 2.00
CA HIS A 72 8.75 -2.92 2.01
C HIS A 72 8.06 -2.59 0.69
N PHE A 73 7.20 -3.48 0.21
CA PHE A 73 6.23 -3.17 -0.82
C PHE A 73 4.85 -3.10 -0.21
N ARG A 74 4.12 -2.02 -0.47
CA ARG A 74 2.68 -1.95 -0.30
C ARG A 74 2.02 -2.30 -1.62
N ILE A 75 1.02 -3.15 -1.58
CA ILE A 75 0.33 -3.67 -2.75
C ILE A 75 -1.15 -3.47 -2.50
N GLY A 76 -1.85 -2.83 -3.44
CA GLY A 76 -3.22 -2.43 -3.19
C GLY A 76 -3.87 -1.69 -4.34
N THR A 77 -4.87 -0.90 -3.99
CA THR A 77 -5.72 -0.18 -4.93
C THR A 77 -5.80 1.30 -4.59
N ASN A 78 -6.02 2.10 -5.63
CA ASN A 78 -6.37 3.51 -5.56
C ASN A 78 -7.68 3.71 -6.34
N PHE A 79 -8.46 4.68 -5.90
CA PHE A 79 -9.81 4.92 -6.39
C PHE A 79 -9.91 6.36 -6.90
N ASP A 80 -10.37 6.57 -8.13
CA ASP A 80 -10.45 7.91 -8.74
C ASP A 80 -11.53 8.80 -8.12
N PHE A 81 -12.55 8.18 -7.54
CA PHE A 81 -13.68 8.80 -6.85
C PHE A 81 -13.42 9.04 -5.36
N MET A 82 -12.26 8.63 -4.83
CA MET A 82 -11.95 8.76 -3.41
C MET A 82 -10.95 9.89 -3.19
N PRO A 83 -11.38 11.07 -2.72
CA PRO A 83 -10.45 12.07 -2.27
C PRO A 83 -9.87 11.69 -0.90
N VAL A 84 -9.01 12.57 -0.41
CA VAL A 84 -8.39 12.51 0.90
C VAL A 84 -8.38 13.92 1.47
N VAL A 85 -8.47 14.02 2.79
CA VAL A 85 -8.40 15.31 3.48
C VAL A 85 -6.96 15.52 3.93
N ASN A 86 -6.32 16.57 3.42
CA ASN A 86 -4.95 16.88 3.79
C ASN A 86 -4.86 17.59 5.16
N SER A 87 -3.64 17.82 5.65
CA SER A 87 -3.40 18.51 6.94
C SER A 87 -3.95 19.94 7.00
N LYS A 88 -4.23 20.56 5.85
CA LYS A 88 -4.85 21.89 5.74
C LYS A 88 -6.37 21.83 5.62
N GLN A 89 -6.99 20.67 5.91
CA GLN A 89 -8.42 20.45 5.84
C GLN A 89 -9.02 20.65 4.44
N LYS A 90 -8.25 20.39 3.39
CA LYS A 90 -8.71 20.47 2.00
C LYS A 90 -8.86 19.08 1.40
N ILE A 91 -9.94 18.91 0.64
CA ILE A 91 -10.19 17.75 -0.22
C ILE A 91 -9.18 17.76 -1.36
N VAL A 92 -8.38 16.70 -1.47
CA VAL A 92 -7.37 16.50 -2.53
C VAL A 92 -7.44 15.08 -3.06
N PHE A 93 -7.02 14.85 -4.31
CA PHE A 93 -6.96 13.51 -4.89
C PHE A 93 -5.52 13.04 -4.97
N HIS A 94 -5.17 12.04 -4.17
CA HIS A 94 -3.84 11.42 -4.21
C HIS A 94 -3.82 10.23 -5.16
N LYS A 95 -3.83 10.49 -6.47
CA LYS A 95 -3.90 9.48 -7.55
C LYS A 95 -2.71 8.48 -7.58
N LYS A 96 -1.67 8.71 -6.78
CA LYS A 96 -0.42 7.92 -6.77
C LYS A 96 -0.17 7.20 -5.44
N GLN A 97 -1.15 7.18 -4.54
CA GLN A 97 -1.06 6.54 -3.22
C GLN A 97 -2.09 5.42 -3.12
N CYS A 98 -1.71 4.29 -2.50
CA CYS A 98 -2.70 3.27 -2.19
C CYS A 98 -3.74 3.81 -1.19
N HIS A 99 -5.01 3.66 -1.54
CA HIS A 99 -6.12 3.94 -0.62
C HIS A 99 -6.43 2.72 0.24
N LEU A 100 -6.37 1.51 -0.35
CA LEU A 100 -6.50 0.22 0.34
C LEU A 100 -5.28 -0.63 -0.01
N PHE A 101 -4.58 -1.19 0.96
CA PHE A 101 -3.39 -1.98 0.68
C PHE A 101 -3.08 -3.00 1.77
N ASP A 102 -2.17 -3.91 1.44
CA ASP A 102 -1.47 -4.76 2.40
C ASP A 102 0.04 -4.74 2.10
N ASP A 103 0.83 -5.11 3.10
CA ASP A 103 2.26 -5.31 2.93
C ASP A 103 2.48 -6.61 2.14
N ALA A 104 3.43 -6.58 1.21
CA ALA A 104 3.77 -7.74 0.40
C ALA A 104 4.15 -8.93 1.28
N GLN A 105 4.79 -8.70 2.42
CA GLN A 105 5.11 -9.72 3.42
C GLN A 105 3.87 -10.44 3.93
N THR A 106 2.79 -9.74 4.25
CA THR A 106 1.51 -10.31 4.66
C THR A 106 0.93 -11.16 3.54
N ILE A 107 0.80 -10.59 2.33
CA ILE A 107 0.25 -11.26 1.14
C ILE A 107 0.99 -12.57 0.85
N VAL A 108 2.32 -12.56 0.94
CA VAL A 108 3.11 -13.75 0.59
C VAL A 108 3.32 -14.72 1.75
N GLY A 109 2.90 -14.38 2.97
CA GLY A 109 3.19 -15.13 4.20
C GLY A 109 4.70 -15.16 4.52
N SER A 110 5.36 -14.00 4.51
CA SER A 110 6.76 -13.82 4.89
C SER A 110 6.88 -13.07 6.22
N LYS A 111 7.71 -13.56 7.13
CA LYS A 111 8.19 -12.74 8.27
C LYS A 111 9.41 -11.88 7.93
N LYS A 112 9.98 -12.03 6.72
CA LYS A 112 11.21 -11.35 6.30
C LYS A 112 10.89 -10.23 5.31
N SER A 113 11.28 -9.02 5.68
CA SER A 113 11.30 -7.84 4.81
C SER A 113 12.39 -7.93 3.73
N ILE A 114 12.40 -6.97 2.81
CA ILE A 114 13.48 -6.79 1.84
C ILE A 114 14.68 -6.19 2.57
N SER A 115 15.86 -6.79 2.41
CA SER A 115 17.06 -6.40 3.14
C SER A 115 17.91 -5.41 2.34
N LEU A 116 18.15 -4.23 2.89
CA LEU A 116 19.03 -3.21 2.33
C LEU A 116 20.36 -3.12 3.10
N TRP A 117 20.76 -4.18 3.82
CA TRP A 117 22.05 -4.22 4.52
C TRP A 117 23.24 -4.10 3.57
N HIS A 118 23.15 -4.75 2.41
CA HIS A 118 24.12 -4.73 1.31
C HIS A 118 23.41 -4.87 -0.03
N GLN A 119 24.04 -4.41 -1.12
CA GLN A 119 23.49 -4.58 -2.47
C GLN A 119 23.17 -6.05 -2.81
N LYS A 120 24.07 -6.98 -2.47
CA LYS A 120 23.85 -8.43 -2.69
C LYS A 120 22.66 -8.98 -1.90
N SER A 121 22.45 -8.52 -0.66
CA SER A 121 21.30 -8.94 0.15
C SER A 121 20.00 -8.34 -0.40
N PHE A 122 20.06 -7.11 -0.90
CA PHE A 122 18.93 -6.45 -1.54
C PHE A 122 18.46 -7.21 -2.76
N ILE A 123 19.35 -7.43 -3.73
CA ILE A 123 19.06 -8.21 -4.94
C ILE A 123 18.45 -9.56 -4.58
N LYS A 124 19.08 -10.31 -3.67
CA LYS A 124 18.62 -11.65 -3.28
C LYS A 124 17.22 -11.63 -2.64
N SER A 125 16.97 -10.68 -1.74
CA SER A 125 15.67 -10.58 -1.05
C SER A 125 14.56 -10.06 -1.97
N LEU A 126 14.88 -9.13 -2.87
CA LEU A 126 13.98 -8.63 -3.91
C LEU A 126 13.58 -9.76 -4.87
N GLN A 127 14.55 -10.47 -5.47
CA GLN A 127 14.29 -11.61 -6.37
C GLN A 127 13.46 -12.70 -5.69
N LYS A 128 13.68 -12.95 -4.40
CA LYS A 128 12.86 -13.91 -3.64
C LYS A 128 11.39 -13.48 -3.58
N LEU A 129 11.11 -12.19 -3.49
CA LEU A 129 9.75 -11.68 -3.53
C LEU A 129 9.19 -11.71 -4.96
N VAL A 130 9.86 -11.01 -5.89
CA VAL A 130 9.32 -10.75 -7.24
C VAL A 130 9.40 -11.94 -8.20
N HIS A 131 10.26 -12.94 -7.98
CA HIS A 131 10.29 -14.13 -8.84
C HIS A 131 9.64 -15.35 -8.18
N LYS A 132 9.89 -15.58 -6.88
CA LYS A 132 9.40 -16.81 -6.23
C LYS A 132 8.00 -16.68 -5.65
N ARG A 133 7.52 -15.46 -5.40
CA ARG A 133 6.26 -15.22 -4.67
C ARG A 133 5.28 -14.33 -5.41
N ILE A 134 5.60 -13.95 -6.65
CA ILE A 134 4.78 -13.05 -7.46
C ILE A 134 3.38 -13.60 -7.72
N HIS A 135 3.21 -14.91 -7.89
CA HIS A 135 1.89 -15.54 -8.08
C HIS A 135 0.90 -15.19 -6.95
N LYS A 136 1.37 -14.99 -5.71
CA LYS A 136 0.50 -14.54 -4.60
C LYS A 136 0.13 -13.07 -4.70
N ILE A 137 1.06 -12.24 -5.17
CA ILE A 137 0.82 -10.82 -5.43
C ILE A 137 -0.18 -10.67 -6.58
N GLU A 138 0.00 -11.42 -7.66
CA GLU A 138 -0.92 -11.49 -8.79
C GLU A 138 -2.31 -11.94 -8.34
N ALA A 139 -2.42 -13.02 -7.56
CA ALA A 139 -3.70 -13.47 -7.02
C ALA A 139 -4.37 -12.43 -6.11
N TYR A 140 -3.60 -11.71 -5.29
CA TYR A 140 -4.12 -10.62 -4.47
C TYR A 140 -4.67 -9.48 -5.34
N LEU A 141 -3.91 -9.05 -6.35
CA LEU A 141 -4.30 -7.99 -7.28
C LEU A 141 -5.50 -8.39 -8.13
N ALA A 142 -5.61 -9.65 -8.55
CA ALA A 142 -6.79 -10.17 -9.25
C ALA A 142 -8.04 -10.09 -8.37
N ASN A 143 -7.92 -10.41 -7.09
CA ASN A 143 -8.97 -10.34 -6.07
C ASN A 143 -9.22 -8.92 -5.54
N ALA A 144 -8.72 -7.87 -6.20
CA ALA A 144 -8.94 -6.47 -5.85
C ALA A 144 -9.46 -5.66 -7.05
N SER A 145 -10.11 -6.32 -8.02
CA SER A 145 -10.49 -5.71 -9.31
C SER A 145 -11.89 -5.10 -9.31
N THR A 146 -12.74 -5.39 -8.31
CA THR A 146 -14.09 -4.79 -8.18
C THR A 146 -14.30 -4.12 -6.83
N ILE A 147 -15.28 -3.22 -6.73
CA ILE A 147 -15.65 -2.53 -5.48
C ILE A 147 -16.01 -3.55 -4.40
N THR A 148 -16.84 -4.55 -4.72
CA THR A 148 -17.23 -5.61 -3.78
C THR A 148 -16.03 -6.41 -3.26
N GLN A 149 -15.06 -6.71 -4.12
CA GLN A 149 -13.82 -7.38 -3.72
C GLN A 149 -12.98 -6.51 -2.78
N ASN A 150 -12.85 -5.22 -3.09
CA ASN A 150 -12.14 -4.27 -2.22
C ASN A 150 -12.85 -4.10 -0.85
N ILE A 151 -14.19 -4.12 -0.81
CA ILE A 151 -14.96 -4.15 0.44
C ILE A 151 -14.63 -5.40 1.24
N SER A 152 -14.58 -6.58 0.61
CA SER A 152 -14.22 -7.82 1.27
C SER A 152 -12.82 -7.76 1.89
N ILE A 153 -11.84 -7.24 1.14
CA ILE A 153 -10.47 -7.00 1.64
C ILE A 153 -10.49 -6.08 2.86
N ALA A 154 -11.12 -4.91 2.76
CA ALA A 154 -11.14 -3.92 3.83
C ALA A 154 -11.87 -4.43 5.09
N ASN A 155 -12.98 -5.16 4.95
CA ASN A 155 -13.68 -5.79 6.07
C ASN A 155 -12.83 -6.85 6.76
N LYS A 156 -12.12 -7.69 5.98
CA LYS A 156 -11.19 -8.67 6.54
C LYS A 156 -10.08 -7.99 7.35
N GLN A 157 -9.52 -6.90 6.84
CA GLN A 157 -8.49 -6.14 7.55
C GLN A 157 -9.03 -5.53 8.87
N LEU A 158 -10.28 -5.06 8.89
CA LEU A 158 -10.91 -4.57 10.12
C LEU A 158 -11.15 -5.67 11.17
N GLN A 159 -11.35 -6.92 10.77
CA GLN A 159 -11.56 -8.05 11.68
C GLN A 159 -10.27 -8.52 12.35
N HIS A 160 -9.10 -8.17 11.80
CA HIS A 160 -7.80 -8.60 12.29
C HIS A 160 -6.89 -7.39 12.63
N PRO A 161 -7.31 -6.47 13.52
CA PRO A 161 -6.58 -5.23 13.78
C PRO A 161 -5.16 -5.47 14.32
N ASP A 162 -4.93 -6.57 15.05
CA ASP A 162 -3.63 -6.93 15.61
C ASP A 162 -2.62 -7.43 14.56
N GLU A 163 -3.12 -7.81 13.37
CA GLU A 163 -2.30 -8.24 12.23
C GLU A 163 -2.05 -7.09 11.24
N MET A 164 -2.70 -5.94 11.44
CA MET A 164 -2.64 -4.78 10.56
C MET A 164 -1.60 -3.76 11.03
N TYR A 165 -1.12 -2.94 10.09
CA TYR A 165 -0.36 -1.74 10.45
C TYR A 165 -1.24 -0.81 11.30
N GLN A 166 -0.72 -0.39 12.45
CA GLN A 166 -1.39 0.55 13.36
C GLN A 166 -1.76 1.89 12.71
N ILE A 167 -1.19 2.21 11.53
CA ILE A 167 -1.46 3.43 10.78
C ILE A 167 -1.72 3.08 9.31
N HIS A 168 -3.00 2.90 8.95
CA HIS A 168 -3.47 2.84 7.57
C HIS A 168 -4.02 4.21 7.20
N ASN A 169 -3.44 4.88 6.19
CA ASN A 169 -3.88 6.18 5.71
C ASN A 169 -4.17 6.11 4.20
N PRO A 170 -5.42 6.33 3.76
CA PRO A 170 -6.62 6.69 4.53
C PRO A 170 -7.09 5.59 5.49
N ALA A 171 -7.79 5.90 6.57
CA ALA A 171 -8.28 4.88 7.50
C ALA A 171 -9.26 3.91 6.83
N LEU A 172 -9.30 2.64 7.24
CA LEU A 172 -10.16 1.63 6.60
C LEU A 172 -11.65 1.99 6.62
N LYS A 173 -12.16 2.59 7.71
CA LYS A 173 -13.54 3.08 7.76
C LYS A 173 -13.82 4.20 6.74
N TYR A 174 -12.84 5.08 6.52
CA TYR A 174 -12.91 6.10 5.48
C TYR A 174 -12.99 5.44 4.10
N VAL A 175 -12.10 4.48 3.82
CA VAL A 175 -12.10 3.75 2.55
C VAL A 175 -13.44 3.04 2.33
N LEU A 176 -13.93 2.28 3.31
CA LEU A 176 -15.20 1.57 3.21
C LEU A 176 -16.38 2.51 2.97
N SER A 177 -16.40 3.70 3.58
CA SER A 177 -17.48 4.65 3.34
C SER A 177 -17.61 5.02 1.87
N PHE A 178 -16.49 5.30 1.19
CA PHE A 178 -16.48 5.60 -0.24
C PHE A 178 -16.81 4.39 -1.11
N LEU A 179 -16.37 3.19 -0.73
CA LEU A 179 -16.71 1.97 -1.46
C LEU A 179 -18.21 1.67 -1.39
N TYR A 180 -18.84 1.82 -0.22
CA TYR A 180 -20.29 1.64 -0.10
C TYR A 180 -21.09 2.75 -0.80
N ALA A 181 -20.61 4.00 -0.76
CA ALA A 181 -21.22 5.08 -1.53
C ALA A 181 -21.22 4.76 -3.03
N LYS A 182 -20.10 4.23 -3.56
CA LYS A 182 -19.97 3.82 -4.96
C LYS A 182 -20.93 2.69 -5.36
N LEU A 183 -21.38 1.86 -4.41
CA LEU A 183 -22.42 0.84 -4.61
C LEU A 183 -23.85 1.36 -4.45
N GLY A 184 -24.05 2.64 -4.12
CA GLY A 184 -25.35 3.22 -3.80
C GLY A 184 -25.85 2.90 -2.38
N GLU A 185 -25.01 2.31 -1.52
CA GLU A 185 -25.35 2.03 -0.11
C GLU A 185 -25.12 3.28 0.77
N GLU A 186 -25.85 4.37 0.49
CA GLU A 186 -25.63 5.69 1.10
C GLU A 186 -25.70 5.67 2.63
N ASP A 187 -26.72 5.04 3.21
CA ASP A 187 -26.90 5.01 4.67
C ASP A 187 -25.70 4.39 5.39
N LYS A 188 -25.16 3.32 4.82
CA LYS A 188 -24.00 2.60 5.36
C LYS A 188 -22.72 3.39 5.17
N ALA A 189 -22.56 4.03 4.01
CA ALA A 189 -21.46 4.94 3.74
C ALA A 189 -21.42 6.08 4.76
N LEU A 190 -22.56 6.73 5.00
CA LEU A 190 -22.69 7.83 5.96
C LEU A 190 -22.43 7.38 7.41
N ALA A 191 -22.91 6.19 7.80
CA ALA A 191 -22.64 5.64 9.13
C ALA A 191 -21.14 5.45 9.37
N LEU A 192 -20.45 4.80 8.44
CA LEU A 192 -19.00 4.55 8.52
C LEU A 192 -18.19 5.86 8.50
N MET A 193 -18.58 6.81 7.66
CA MET A 193 -17.93 8.12 7.62
C MET A 193 -18.08 8.84 8.96
N LYS A 194 -19.29 8.88 9.54
CA LYS A 194 -19.53 9.49 10.86
C LYS A 194 -18.69 8.84 11.95
N GLU A 195 -18.62 7.51 11.98
CA GLU A 195 -17.75 6.79 12.92
C GLU A 195 -16.27 7.12 12.74
N HIS A 196 -15.81 7.27 11.50
CA HIS A 196 -14.46 7.74 11.24
C HIS A 196 -14.27 9.17 11.75
N LEU A 197 -15.24 10.05 11.50
CA LEU A 197 -15.15 11.46 11.87
C LEU A 197 -15.14 11.67 13.39
N THR A 198 -15.90 10.89 14.17
CA THR A 198 -15.92 11.02 15.63
C THR A 198 -14.56 10.70 16.27
N GLN A 199 -13.74 9.91 15.60
CA GLN A 199 -12.37 9.58 16.01
C GLN A 199 -11.34 10.61 15.54
N THR A 200 -11.74 11.58 14.71
CA THR A 200 -10.87 12.61 14.14
C THR A 200 -11.29 13.99 14.63
N GLN A 201 -10.34 14.83 15.06
CA GLN A 201 -10.70 16.16 15.58
C GLN A 201 -11.22 17.14 14.51
N HIS A 202 -10.94 16.90 13.21
CA HIS A 202 -10.98 18.01 12.24
C HIS A 202 -11.52 17.71 10.84
N THR A 203 -12.14 16.56 10.56
CA THR A 203 -12.55 16.27 9.17
C THR A 203 -13.64 17.23 8.66
N PRO A 204 -13.48 17.86 7.47
CA PRO A 204 -14.43 18.85 6.94
C PRO A 204 -15.81 18.26 6.68
N LYS A 205 -16.88 18.99 7.02
CA LYS A 205 -18.26 18.62 6.63
C LYS A 205 -18.42 18.43 5.12
N GLU A 206 -17.62 19.15 4.34
CA GLU A 206 -17.56 19.05 2.87
C GLU A 206 -17.28 17.62 2.37
N ILE A 207 -16.60 16.78 3.18
CA ILE A 207 -16.37 15.38 2.78
C ILE A 207 -17.66 14.56 2.76
N ILE A 208 -18.62 14.89 3.63
CA ILE A 208 -19.93 14.23 3.68
C ILE A 208 -20.73 14.64 2.44
N ASP A 209 -20.70 15.92 2.07
CA ASP A 209 -21.37 16.42 0.87
C ASP A 209 -20.76 15.84 -0.41
N TYR A 210 -19.44 15.60 -0.40
CA TYR A 210 -18.78 14.90 -1.48
C TYR A 210 -19.17 13.42 -1.53
N LEU A 211 -19.18 12.72 -0.38
CA LEU A 211 -19.52 11.30 -0.29
C LEU A 211 -20.91 11.00 -0.88
N LYS A 212 -21.87 11.90 -0.71
CA LYS A 212 -23.24 11.78 -1.29
C LYS A 212 -23.31 11.91 -2.81
N LYS A 213 -22.21 12.29 -3.47
CA LYS A 213 -22.12 12.51 -4.93
C LYS A 213 -21.29 11.44 -5.65
N VAL A 214 -20.70 10.51 -4.90
CA VAL A 214 -19.85 9.41 -5.39
C VAL A 214 -20.70 8.32 -6.02
#